data_AF-A0A368X5G9-F1
#
_entry.id   AF-A0A368X5G9-F1
#
_cell.length_a   1.000
_cell.length_b   1.000
_cell.length_c   1.000
_cell.angle_alpha   90.00
_cell.angle_beta   90.00
_cell.angle_gamma   90.00
#
_symmetry.space_group_name_H-M   'P 1'
#
loop_
_entity.id
_entity.type
_entity.pdbx_description
1 polymer ?
#
loop_
_entity_poly.entity_id
_entity_poly.type
_entity_poly.pdbx_seq_one_letter_code
_entity_poly.pdbx_strand_id
1 'polypeptide(L)'
;MIMKIEEKLLFDDGYTVFKFNVVSETDGLRVWLTSWEHKVDGMKLKRWAHMGNDGSFCKRDQIEIPDEVKKRVRQKVIDGIFFD
;
A
#
# COMPACT_ATOMS: atom_id res chain seq x y z
N MET A 1 3.93 17.33 8.01
CA MET A 1 4.81 16.17 7.76
C MET A 1 3.92 15.00 7.36
N ILE A 2 4.26 14.24 6.31
CA ILE A 2 3.49 13.05 5.89
C ILE A 2 4.36 11.83 6.16
N MET A 3 3.87 10.91 7.00
CA MET A 3 4.54 9.63 7.19
C MET A 3 4.22 8.72 6.01
N LYS A 4 5.22 8.04 5.47
CA LYS A 4 5.08 7.09 4.36
C LYS A 4 5.39 5.69 4.85
N ILE A 5 4.51 4.74 4.55
CA ILE A 5 4.68 3.33 4.92
C ILE A 5 4.72 2.48 3.65
N GLU A 6 5.70 1.58 3.57
CA GLU A 6 5.78 0.57 2.52
C GLU A 6 5.65 -0.82 3.15
N GLU A 7 4.81 -1.65 2.54
CA GLU A 7 4.63 -3.07 2.87
C GLU A 7 4.84 -3.92 1.63
N LYS A 8 5.61 -4.99 1.78
CA LYS A 8 5.83 -5.97 0.73
C LYS A 8 5.37 -7.34 1.19
N LEU A 9 4.52 -7.94 0.38
CA LEU A 9 4.07 -9.32 0.49
C LEU A 9 4.81 -10.15 -0.53
N LEU A 10 5.52 -11.16 -0.07
CA LEU A 10 6.20 -12.16 -0.92
C LEU A 10 5.35 -13.43 -0.92
N PHE A 11 5.26 -14.07 -2.07
CA PHE A 11 4.68 -15.39 -2.24
C PHE A 11 5.56 -16.16 -3.24
N ASP A 12 5.39 -17.48 -3.30
CA ASP A 12 6.32 -18.36 -4.02
C ASP A 12 6.58 -17.92 -5.48
N ASP A 13 5.53 -17.46 -6.15
CA ASP A 13 5.57 -17.05 -7.56
C ASP A 13 5.59 -15.51 -7.77
N GLY A 14 5.94 -14.70 -6.76
CA GLY A 14 6.03 -13.25 -6.96
C GLY A 14 5.89 -12.38 -5.71
N TYR A 15 5.38 -11.16 -5.92
CA TYR A 15 5.22 -10.20 -4.85
C TYR A 15 4.10 -9.17 -5.08
N THR A 16 3.65 -8.57 -3.98
CA THR A 16 2.81 -7.37 -3.98
C THR A 16 3.43 -6.30 -3.09
N VAL A 17 3.57 -5.08 -3.60
CA VAL A 17 4.03 -3.90 -2.84
C VAL A 17 2.87 -2.94 -2.66
N PHE A 18 2.69 -2.47 -1.43
CA PHE A 18 1.71 -1.46 -1.05
C PHE A 18 2.44 -0.26 -0.47
N LYS A 19 2.14 0.94 -0.95
CA LYS A 19 2.64 2.19 -0.36
C LYS A 19 1.48 2.99 0.17
N PHE A 20 1.64 3.53 1.37
CA PHE A 20 0.63 4.30 2.09
C PHE A 20 1.18 5.65 2.50
N ASN A 21 0.32 6.66 2.50
CA ASN A 21 0.53 7.89 3.23
C ASN A 21 -0.31 7.87 4.50
N VAL A 22 0.26 8.40 5.57
CA VAL A 22 -0.38 8.63 6.84
C VAL A 22 -0.32 10.13 7.13
N VAL A 23 -1.48 10.73 7.37
CA VAL A 23 -1.57 12.14 7.76
C VAL A 23 -2.44 12.28 9.00
N SER A 24 -2.16 13.31 9.77
CA SER A 24 -3.05 13.76 10.84
C SER A 24 -4.16 14.62 10.22
N GLU A 25 -5.40 14.24 10.48
CA GLU A 25 -6.60 15.05 10.28
C GLU A 25 -7.16 15.44 11.65
N THR A 26 -8.23 16.24 11.68
CA THR A 26 -8.86 16.71 12.94
C THR A 26 -9.35 15.57 13.83
N ASP A 27 -9.79 14.48 13.20
CA ASP A 27 -10.47 13.38 13.89
C ASP A 27 -9.53 12.18 14.14
N GLY A 28 -8.23 12.34 13.87
CA GLY A 28 -7.22 11.31 14.08
C GLY A 28 -6.29 11.11 12.88
N LEU A 29 -5.80 9.89 12.72
CA LEU A 29 -4.86 9.54 11.65
C LEU A 29 -5.61 8.91 10.48
N ARG A 30 -5.41 9.48 9.28
CA ARG A 30 -5.91 8.89 8.03
C ARG A 30 -4.79 8.20 7.30
N VAL A 31 -5.02 6.94 6.94
CA VAL A 31 -4.11 6.12 6.14
C VAL A 31 -4.76 5.83 4.79
N TRP A 32 -4.07 6.10 3.68
CA TRP A 32 -4.54 5.70 2.35
C TRP A 32 -3.43 5.17 1.47
N LEU A 33 -3.80 4.23 0.61
CA LEU A 33 -2.94 3.68 -0.42
C LEU A 33 -2.56 4.78 -1.42
N THR A 34 -1.28 4.93 -1.73
CA THR A 34 -0.72 5.86 -2.73
C THR A 34 -0.06 5.19 -3.91
N SER A 35 0.37 3.94 -3.75
CA SER A 35 0.88 3.11 -4.85
C SER A 35 0.64 1.65 -4.54
N TRP A 36 0.45 0.87 -5.60
CA TRP A 36 0.35 -0.58 -5.54
C TRP A 36 1.05 -1.18 -6.76
N GLU A 37 1.80 -2.24 -6.52
CA GLU A 37 2.48 -3.00 -7.55
C GLU A 37 2.31 -4.49 -7.26
N HIS A 38 1.99 -5.28 -8.28
CA HIS A 38 1.81 -6.71 -8.16
C HIS A 38 2.48 -7.42 -9.32
N LYS A 39 3.36 -8.36 -8.97
CA LYS A 39 4.11 -9.17 -9.91
C LYS A 39 3.86 -10.64 -9.61
N VAL A 40 3.54 -11.39 -10.64
CA VAL A 40 3.51 -12.85 -10.65
C VAL A 40 4.43 -13.31 -11.78
N ASP A 41 5.18 -14.37 -11.58
CA ASP A 41 6.05 -14.94 -12.60
C ASP A 41 5.24 -15.34 -13.84
N GLY A 42 5.77 -15.00 -15.02
CA GLY A 42 5.07 -15.15 -16.29
C GLY A 42 3.98 -14.11 -16.58
N MET A 43 3.63 -13.24 -15.62
CA MET A 43 2.68 -12.14 -15.83
C MET A 43 3.38 -10.79 -16.00
N LYS A 44 2.73 -9.91 -16.78
CA LYS A 44 3.13 -8.50 -16.81
C LYS A 44 2.88 -7.88 -15.44
N LEU A 45 3.83 -7.04 -15.03
CA LEU A 45 3.74 -6.25 -13.81
C LEU A 45 2.45 -5.42 -13.82
N LYS A 46 1.60 -5.62 -12.81
CA LYS A 46 0.41 -4.80 -12.61
C LYS A 46 0.72 -3.66 -11.64
N ARG A 47 0.26 -2.47 -11.96
CA ARG A 47 0.45 -1.27 -11.14
C ARG A 47 -0.87 -0.54 -10.96
N TRP A 48 -1.00 0.13 -9.84
CA TRP A 48 -2.00 1.17 -9.70
C TRP A 48 -1.33 2.52 -9.89
N ALA A 49 -1.85 3.29 -10.83
CA ALA A 49 -1.54 4.70 -10.98
C ALA A 49 -2.83 5.47 -11.24
N HIS A 50 -2.82 6.77 -10.94
CA HIS A 50 -3.95 7.66 -11.23
C HIS A 50 -4.22 7.83 -12.74
N MET A 51 -3.28 7.45 -13.64
CA MET A 51 -3.45 7.44 -15.10
C MET A 51 -2.62 6.33 -15.78
N GLY A 52 -3.16 5.70 -16.84
CA GLY A 52 -2.47 4.74 -17.72
C GLY A 52 -3.42 3.74 -18.41
N ASN A 53 -3.17 3.38 -19.69
CA ASN A 53 -4.12 2.66 -20.58
C ASN A 53 -3.51 1.46 -21.35
N ASP A 54 -2.45 0.83 -20.86
CA ASP A 54 -1.73 -0.26 -21.57
C ASP A 54 -2.05 -1.68 -21.06
N GLY A 55 -3.10 -1.83 -20.24
CA GLY A 55 -3.49 -3.11 -19.63
C GLY A 55 -2.63 -3.56 -18.44
N SER A 56 -1.61 -2.79 -18.05
CA SER A 56 -0.84 -3.02 -16.82
C SER A 56 -1.45 -2.33 -15.59
N PHE A 57 -2.54 -1.58 -15.78
CA PHE A 57 -3.16 -0.78 -14.72
C PHE A 57 -4.35 -1.47 -14.07
N CYS A 58 -4.37 -1.50 -12.73
CA CYS A 58 -5.50 -1.95 -11.92
C CYS A 58 -6.21 -0.74 -11.30
N LYS A 59 -7.55 -0.74 -11.28
CA LYS A 59 -8.31 0.33 -10.62
C LYS A 59 -8.23 0.16 -9.10
N ARG A 60 -8.28 1.27 -8.35
CA ARG A 60 -8.13 1.26 -6.89
C ARG A 60 -9.19 0.44 -6.17
N ASP A 61 -10.43 0.46 -6.66
CA ASP A 61 -11.57 -0.30 -6.14
C ASP A 61 -11.42 -1.82 -6.33
N GLN A 62 -10.53 -2.25 -7.22
CA GLN A 62 -10.19 -3.66 -7.45
C GLN A 62 -9.02 -4.15 -6.59
N ILE A 63 -8.36 -3.25 -5.85
CA ILE A 63 -7.21 -3.61 -5.02
C ILE A 63 -7.70 -4.01 -3.63
N GLU A 64 -7.67 -5.30 -3.37
CA GLU A 64 -7.85 -5.80 -2.02
C GLU A 64 -6.54 -5.74 -1.24
N ILE A 65 -6.56 -5.04 -0.10
CA ILE A 65 -5.42 -5.00 0.82
C ILE A 65 -5.62 -6.13 1.83
N PRO A 66 -4.72 -7.13 1.90
CA PRO A 66 -4.82 -8.21 2.86
C PRO A 66 -4.79 -7.72 4.31
N ASP A 67 -5.49 -8.41 5.20
CA ASP A 67 -5.59 -8.00 6.62
C ASP A 67 -4.25 -8.01 7.34
N GLU A 68 -3.30 -8.86 6.94
CA GLU A 68 -1.94 -8.84 7.49
C GLU A 68 -1.22 -7.52 7.17
N VAL A 69 -1.40 -6.97 5.96
CA VAL A 69 -0.81 -5.69 5.55
C VAL A 69 -1.45 -4.58 6.38
N LYS A 70 -2.77 -4.60 6.54
CA LYS A 70 -3.47 -3.62 7.39
C LYS A 70 -2.96 -3.65 8.83
N LYS A 71 -2.74 -4.83 9.41
CA LYS A 71 -2.20 -5.00 10.76
C LYS A 71 -0.79 -4.44 10.88
N ARG A 72 0.12 -4.76 9.94
CA ARG A 72 1.50 -4.26 9.92
C ARG A 72 1.55 -2.74 9.76
N VAL A 73 0.74 -2.17 8.87
CA VAL A 73 0.63 -0.72 8.69
C VAL A 73 0.16 -0.05 9.98
N ARG A 74 -0.87 -0.57 10.64
CA ARG A 74 -1.34 -0.05 11.94
C ARG A 74 -0.25 -0.08 12.99
N GLN A 75 0.48 -1.20 13.10
CA GLN A 75 1.57 -1.33 14.06
C GLN A 75 2.67 -0.30 13.81
N LYS A 76 3.11 -0.14 12.55
CA LYS A 76 4.10 0.88 12.18
C LYS A 76 3.66 2.30 12.51
N VAL A 77 2.38 2.61 12.33
CA VAL A 77 1.83 3.92 12.74
C VAL A 77 1.93 4.11 14.24
N ILE A 78 1.52 3.10 15.03
CA ILE A 78 1.58 3.15 16.50
C ILE A 78 3.03 3.28 16.98
N ASP A 79 3.94 2.45 16.45
CA ASP A 79 5.37 2.47 16.80
C ASP A 79 6.04 3.79 16.41
N GLY A 80 5.49 4.49 15.42
CA GLY A 80 5.94 5.81 14.99
C GLY A 80 5.45 6.96 15.88
N ILE A 81 4.57 6.71 16.85
CA ILE A 81 4.13 7.70 17.83
C ILE A 81 5.10 7.67 19.01
N PHE A 82 5.83 8.77 19.20
CA PHE A 82 6.70 9.00 20.34
C PHE A 82 6.21 10.21 21.11
N PHE A 83 6.36 10.16 22.44
CA PHE A 83 6.12 11.29 23.34
C PHE A 83 7.49 11.79 23.80
N ASP A 84 7.82 13.04 23.46
CA ASP A 84 8.93 13.79 24.09
C ASP A 84 8.45 14.44 25.39
#